data_AF-A0A8D8DET4-F1
#
_entry.id   AF-A0A8D8DET4-F1
#
_cell.length_a   1.000
_cell.length_b   1.000
_cell.length_c   1.000
_cell.angle_alpha   90.00
_cell.angle_beta   90.00
_cell.angle_gamma   90.00
#
_symmetry.space_group_name_H-M   'P 1'
#
loop_
_entity.id
_entity.type
_entity.pdbx_description
1 polymer ?
#
loop_
_entity_poly.entity_id
_entity_poly.type
_entity_poly.pdbx_seq_one_letter_code
_entity_poly.pdbx_strand_id
1 'polypeptide(L)'
;MNTILKSSRLLSLSATRLSTSSSCGFFQGSASSRSSFQIRRNCFNFVTMKPTVYVTRNDYARIGLDLLKEDCELTIWDEPSPVPREEFMKNVAGKDAIFCSLNDRIDKELLDQAGPSLKVIGTISVGFDHIDLKQCRERGIRVGYTPEVLTDATAELTIALLLATARRLLEANKEAHTGGWKSWSPMWMCGTSIKNSVVGIVGFGRIGQEIAKRLVPFKPAQIQFCSRSDKCLTAEELGVTQIPF
;
A
#
# COMPACT_ATOMS: atom_id res chain seq x y z
N MET A 1 -26.80 -18.51 -38.40
CA MET A 1 -26.79 -19.39 -37.20
C MET A 1 -26.60 -18.47 -35.99
N ASN A 2 -27.59 -17.64 -35.67
CA ASN A 2 -28.64 -17.86 -34.67
C ASN A 2 -28.14 -18.29 -33.27
N THR A 3 -28.09 -17.29 -32.38
CA THR A 3 -28.70 -17.27 -31.02
C THR A 3 -27.98 -18.14 -29.95
N ILE A 4 -27.61 -17.68 -28.75
CA ILE A 4 -28.48 -17.28 -27.63
C ILE A 4 -27.68 -16.53 -26.53
N LEU A 5 -28.27 -15.42 -26.06
CA LEU A 5 -28.00 -14.66 -24.83
C LEU A 5 -28.54 -15.37 -23.57
N LYS A 6 -27.90 -15.16 -22.41
CA LYS A 6 -28.52 -14.85 -21.08
C LYS A 6 -27.44 -14.69 -20.00
N SER A 7 -27.25 -13.48 -19.44
CA SER A 7 -27.87 -12.94 -18.20
C SER A 7 -27.18 -13.44 -16.91
N SER A 8 -26.29 -12.67 -16.28
CA SER A 8 -26.55 -11.60 -15.28
C SER A 8 -27.06 -12.11 -13.91
N ARG A 9 -26.30 -11.83 -12.83
CA ARG A 9 -26.83 -11.57 -11.47
C ARG A 9 -25.78 -10.82 -10.62
N LEU A 10 -25.99 -9.51 -10.52
CA LEU A 10 -25.51 -8.63 -9.44
C LEU A 10 -26.48 -8.79 -8.26
N LEU A 11 -25.96 -8.86 -7.04
CA LEU A 11 -26.75 -8.81 -5.80
C LEU A 11 -26.28 -7.59 -4.99
N SER A 12 -27.03 -6.50 -5.11
CA SER A 12 -27.06 -5.38 -4.18
C SER A 12 -28.06 -5.69 -3.07
N LEU A 13 -27.63 -5.63 -1.81
CA LEU A 13 -28.53 -5.65 -0.64
C LEU A 13 -28.60 -4.23 -0.07
N SER A 14 -29.76 -3.59 -0.28
CA SER A 14 -30.12 -2.32 0.34
C SER A 14 -30.95 -2.54 1.61
N ALA A 15 -30.77 -1.60 2.53
CA ALA A 15 -31.39 -1.48 3.83
C ALA A 15 -32.92 -1.54 3.81
N THR A 16 -33.50 -2.14 4.86
CA THR A 16 -34.91 -1.95 5.22
C THR A 16 -34.99 -1.43 6.65
N ARG A 17 -35.42 -0.17 6.77
CA ARG A 17 -35.98 0.41 8.00
C ARG A 17 -37.36 -0.17 8.23
N LEU A 18 -37.67 -0.57 9.46
CA LEU A 18 -39.03 -0.80 9.92
C LEU A 18 -39.33 0.25 11.00
N SER A 19 -40.23 1.16 10.66
CA SER A 19 -40.97 2.02 11.59
C SER A 19 -42.42 1.54 11.66
N THR A 20 -43.15 2.11 12.63
CA THR A 20 -44.58 1.94 12.96
C THR A 20 -44.90 0.77 13.88
N SER A 21 -45.83 0.83 14.84
CA SER A 21 -46.45 1.87 15.68
C SER A 21 -47.53 1.16 16.51
N SER A 22 -47.67 1.55 17.78
CA SER A 22 -48.95 1.64 18.52
C SER A 22 -49.80 0.38 18.82
N SER A 23 -49.89 0.06 20.12
CA SER A 23 -51.12 -0.38 20.81
C SER A 23 -50.86 -0.30 22.32
N CYS A 24 -51.21 0.79 23.00
CA CYS A 24 -52.48 0.99 23.73
C CYS A 24 -52.79 -0.15 24.72
N GLY A 25 -52.50 0.09 25.99
CA GLY A 25 -52.86 -0.77 27.12
C GLY A 25 -53.04 0.09 28.37
N PHE A 26 -54.30 0.37 28.66
CA PHE A 26 -54.82 1.06 29.84
C PHE A 26 -54.60 0.21 31.10
N PHE A 27 -54.01 0.77 32.16
CA PHE A 27 -54.26 0.33 33.54
C PHE A 27 -54.08 1.51 34.51
N GLN A 28 -55.17 1.86 35.20
CA GLN A 28 -55.20 2.82 36.29
C GLN A 28 -54.66 2.17 37.58
N GLY A 29 -53.93 2.95 38.40
CA GLY A 29 -53.49 2.50 39.71
C GLY A 29 -52.74 3.58 40.52
N SER A 30 -53.52 4.35 41.28
CA SER A 30 -53.22 5.04 42.55
C SER A 30 -51.94 5.88 42.72
N ALA A 31 -52.17 7.13 43.13
CA ALA A 31 -51.20 8.09 43.62
C ALA A 31 -50.42 7.61 44.86
N SER A 32 -49.12 7.88 44.88
CA SER A 32 -48.41 8.20 46.12
C SER A 32 -47.23 9.13 45.81
N SER A 33 -47.12 10.16 46.63
CA SER A 33 -46.11 11.21 46.59
C SER A 33 -44.68 10.65 46.67
N ARG A 34 -43.76 11.24 45.90
CA ARG A 34 -42.33 11.29 46.25
C ARG A 34 -41.61 12.34 45.41
N SER A 35 -41.14 13.35 46.13
CA SER A 35 -40.01 14.25 45.86
C SER A 35 -39.43 14.28 44.45
N SER A 36 -39.55 15.46 43.84
CA SER A 36 -38.69 15.96 42.77
C SER A 36 -37.20 15.85 43.14
N PHE A 37 -36.59 14.70 42.82
CA PHE A 37 -35.14 14.56 42.74
C PHE A 37 -34.75 14.72 41.27
N GLN A 38 -34.52 15.98 40.90
CA GLN A 38 -33.99 16.34 39.60
C GLN A 38 -32.52 15.94 39.58
N ILE A 39 -32.24 14.68 39.18
CA ILE A 39 -30.89 14.23 38.87
C ILE A 39 -30.40 15.13 37.73
N ARG A 40 -29.53 16.08 38.07
CA ARG A 40 -28.74 16.83 37.10
C ARG A 40 -27.94 15.80 36.31
N ARG A 41 -28.42 15.43 35.12
CA ARG A 41 -27.57 14.83 34.09
C ARG A 41 -26.54 15.88 33.74
N ASN A 42 -25.37 15.79 34.37
CA ASN A 42 -24.17 16.44 33.87
C ASN A 42 -23.89 15.82 32.50
N CYS A 43 -24.39 16.46 31.44
CA CYS A 43 -23.87 16.28 30.10
C CYS A 43 -22.45 16.86 30.11
N PHE A 44 -21.48 16.07 30.56
CA PHE A 44 -20.09 16.31 30.21
C PHE A 44 -20.00 16.09 28.70
N ASN A 45 -20.08 17.19 27.95
CA ASN A 45 -19.64 17.24 26.57
C ASN A 45 -18.13 16.94 26.57
N PHE A 46 -17.76 15.66 26.49
CA PHE A 46 -16.44 15.30 26.01
C PHE A 46 -16.38 15.73 24.56
N VAL A 47 -15.84 16.93 24.32
CA VAL A 47 -15.35 17.31 23.00
C VAL A 47 -14.18 16.37 22.73
N THR A 48 -14.43 15.25 22.07
CA THR A 48 -13.37 14.39 21.57
C THR A 48 -12.68 15.16 20.45
N MET A 49 -11.57 15.82 20.79
CA MET A 49 -10.68 16.44 19.80
C MET A 49 -10.31 15.39 18.76
N LYS A 50 -10.43 15.72 17.47
CA LYS A 50 -10.03 14.82 16.40
C LYS A 50 -8.52 14.56 16.51
N PRO A 51 -8.04 13.32 16.30
CA PRO A 51 -6.61 13.04 16.23
C PRO A 51 -5.94 13.89 15.14
N THR A 52 -4.75 14.38 15.43
CA THR A 52 -3.98 15.17 14.47
C THR A 52 -2.99 14.29 13.70
N VAL A 53 -2.97 14.41 12.38
CA VAL A 53 -2.13 13.59 11.51
C VAL A 53 -1.24 14.51 10.67
N TYR A 54 0.07 14.26 10.70
CA TYR A 54 0.99 14.89 9.76
C TYR A 54 1.16 14.04 8.52
N VAL A 55 0.85 14.61 7.36
CA VAL A 55 0.95 13.96 6.06
C VAL A 55 2.14 14.56 5.32
N THR A 56 3.12 13.73 4.96
CA THR A 56 4.41 14.22 4.44
C THR A 56 4.38 14.64 2.96
N ARG A 57 3.26 14.43 2.25
CA ARG A 57 3.11 14.82 0.83
C ARG A 57 1.67 15.19 0.49
N ASN A 58 1.50 16.13 -0.45
CA ASN A 58 0.18 16.51 -0.96
C ASN A 58 -0.33 15.65 -2.13
N ASP A 59 0.54 14.87 -2.76
CA ASP A 59 0.27 14.13 -3.99
C ASP A 59 -0.17 12.67 -3.77
N TYR A 60 -0.45 12.31 -2.52
CA TYR A 60 -1.13 11.05 -2.21
C TYR A 60 -2.53 11.00 -2.84
N ALA A 61 -2.97 9.78 -3.14
CA ALA A 61 -4.27 9.55 -3.77
C ALA A 61 -5.38 10.22 -2.94
N ARG A 62 -6.16 11.10 -3.57
CA ARG A 62 -7.21 11.91 -2.91
C ARG A 62 -8.16 11.05 -2.08
N ILE A 63 -8.55 9.89 -2.59
CA ILE A 63 -9.41 8.95 -1.88
C ILE A 63 -8.86 8.56 -0.50
N GLY A 64 -7.53 8.37 -0.36
CA GLY A 64 -6.91 8.06 0.92
C GLY A 64 -6.86 9.27 1.86
N LEU A 65 -6.59 10.46 1.32
CA LEU A 65 -6.60 11.69 2.10
C LEU A 65 -7.99 12.06 2.59
N ASP A 66 -9.02 11.85 1.77
CA ASP A 66 -10.40 12.19 2.11
C ASP A 66 -10.94 11.26 3.21
N LEU A 67 -10.61 9.96 3.16
CA LEU A 67 -10.90 9.02 4.26
C LEU A 67 -10.24 9.46 5.58
N LEU A 68 -9.00 9.96 5.53
CA LEU A 68 -8.33 10.46 6.74
C LEU A 68 -8.99 11.73 7.28
N LYS A 69 -9.51 12.64 6.43
CA LYS A 69 -10.18 13.88 6.86
C LYS A 69 -11.52 13.64 7.57
N GLU A 70 -12.18 12.51 7.31
CA GLU A 70 -13.46 12.17 7.95
C GLU A 70 -13.30 12.12 9.47
N ASP A 71 -12.25 11.46 9.95
CA ASP A 71 -12.02 11.21 11.38
C ASP A 71 -10.87 12.01 12.00
N CYS A 72 -9.95 12.55 11.20
CA CYS A 72 -8.73 13.20 11.68
C CYS A 72 -8.58 14.65 11.19
N GLU A 73 -7.82 15.44 11.93
CA GLU A 73 -7.34 16.76 11.49
C GLU A 73 -5.98 16.61 10.81
N LEU A 74 -5.87 17.02 9.54
CA LEU A 74 -4.66 16.82 8.74
C LEU A 74 -3.83 18.10 8.66
N THR A 75 -2.53 17.96 8.90
CA THR A 75 -1.51 18.94 8.49
C THR A 75 -0.72 18.30 7.35
N ILE A 76 -0.79 18.89 6.16
CA ILE A 76 -0.23 18.30 4.94
C ILE A 76 0.92 19.18 4.45
N TRP A 77 2.07 18.57 4.17
CA TRP A 77 3.16 19.23 3.44
C TRP A 77 2.69 19.57 2.02
N ASP A 78 2.86 20.82 1.61
CA ASP A 78 2.24 21.39 0.42
C ASP A 78 3.04 21.19 -0.87
N GLU A 79 4.15 20.46 -0.82
CA GLU A 79 4.91 20.08 -2.00
C GLU A 79 4.87 18.55 -2.27
N PRO A 80 5.06 18.13 -3.54
CA PRO A 80 5.29 16.73 -3.89
C PRO A 80 6.74 16.29 -3.61
N SER A 81 7.61 17.21 -3.21
CA SER A 81 8.98 16.90 -2.79
C SER A 81 8.97 16.23 -1.40
N PRO A 82 9.97 15.39 -1.07
CA PRO A 82 10.15 14.93 0.31
C PRO A 82 10.32 16.13 1.26
N VAL A 83 9.71 16.05 2.44
CA VAL A 83 9.78 17.12 3.44
C VAL A 83 11.25 17.35 3.84
N PRO A 84 11.78 18.59 3.73
CA PRO A 84 13.09 18.92 4.27
C PRO A 84 13.16 18.57 5.77
N ARG A 85 14.30 18.03 6.21
CA ARG A 85 14.43 17.49 7.57
C ARG A 85 14.03 18.49 8.66
N GLU A 86 14.46 19.74 8.55
CA GLU A 86 14.13 20.80 9.52
C GLU A 86 12.63 21.09 9.60
N GLU A 87 11.95 21.13 8.45
CA GLU A 87 10.50 21.33 8.37
C GLU A 87 9.74 20.12 8.91
N PHE A 88 10.25 18.91 8.66
CA PHE A 88 9.64 17.70 9.23
C PHE A 88 9.72 17.74 10.76
N MET A 89 10.89 18.09 11.32
CA MET A 89 11.08 18.21 12.77
C MET A 89 10.15 19.26 13.40
N LYS A 90 9.90 20.39 12.72
CA LYS A 90 8.96 21.42 13.22
C LYS A 90 7.51 20.92 13.20
N ASN A 91 7.09 20.33 12.09
CA ASN A 91 5.68 20.01 11.86
C ASN A 91 5.20 18.72 12.51
N VAL A 92 6.11 17.81 12.84
CA VAL A 92 5.79 16.53 13.48
C VAL A 92 5.50 16.66 14.99
N ALA A 93 5.99 17.73 15.62
CA ALA A 93 5.87 17.93 17.06
C ALA A 93 4.41 17.97 17.51
N GLY A 94 4.05 17.14 18.50
CA GLY A 94 2.73 17.12 19.10
C GLY A 94 1.63 16.44 18.28
N LYS A 95 1.99 15.76 17.17
CA LYS A 95 1.02 15.03 16.34
C LYS A 95 0.68 13.67 16.95
N ASP A 96 -0.54 13.19 16.69
CA ASP A 96 -0.98 11.84 17.11
C ASP A 96 -0.53 10.75 16.13
N ALA A 97 -0.42 11.09 14.85
CA ALA A 97 0.04 10.16 13.82
C ALA A 97 0.85 10.82 12.70
N ILE A 98 1.64 10.01 12.01
CA ILE A 98 2.36 10.37 10.79
C ILE A 98 1.86 9.48 9.65
N PHE A 99 1.56 10.08 8.51
CA PHE A 99 1.33 9.36 7.25
C PHE A 99 2.41 9.75 6.24
N CYS A 100 3.31 8.81 5.95
CA CYS A 100 4.55 9.06 5.23
C CYS A 100 4.83 8.09 4.08
N SER A 101 5.93 8.33 3.35
CA SER A 101 6.42 7.54 2.23
C SER A 101 7.84 7.00 2.48
N LEU A 102 8.35 6.20 1.54
CA LEU A 102 9.69 5.60 1.59
C LEU A 102 10.86 6.61 1.63
N ASN A 103 10.63 7.87 1.25
CA ASN A 103 11.65 8.92 1.29
C ASN A 103 11.80 9.55 2.70
N ASP A 104 10.85 9.31 3.59
CA ASP A 104 10.74 9.98 4.88
C ASP A 104 11.49 9.19 5.96
N ARG A 105 12.68 9.64 6.35
CA ARG A 105 13.47 8.95 7.39
C ARG A 105 12.88 9.19 8.78
N ILE A 106 12.34 8.14 9.39
CA ILE A 106 11.79 8.14 10.75
C ILE A 106 12.73 7.40 11.69
N ASP A 107 13.70 8.14 12.20
CA ASP A 107 14.70 7.66 13.15
C ASP A 107 14.44 8.20 14.56
N LYS A 108 15.31 7.83 15.50
CA LYS A 108 15.19 8.21 16.91
C LYS A 108 14.98 9.71 17.12
N GLU A 109 15.76 10.54 16.42
CA GLU A 109 15.71 11.99 16.58
C GLU A 109 14.33 12.56 16.19
N LEU A 110 13.75 12.09 15.08
CA LEU A 110 12.42 12.49 14.67
C LEU A 110 11.34 12.01 15.64
N LEU A 111 11.47 10.79 16.15
CA LEU A 111 10.56 10.23 17.15
C LEU A 111 10.62 10.98 18.49
N ASP A 112 11.81 11.43 18.89
CA ASP A 112 12.01 12.26 20.09
C ASP A 112 11.33 13.63 19.92
N GLN A 113 11.47 14.25 18.73
CA GLN A 113 10.84 15.53 18.40
C GLN A 113 9.32 15.45 18.25
N ALA A 114 8.79 14.35 17.70
CA ALA A 114 7.35 14.13 17.62
C ALA A 114 6.68 14.15 18.99
N GLY A 115 7.39 13.63 20.00
CA GLY A 115 6.97 13.65 21.40
C GLY A 115 6.00 12.51 21.75
N PRO A 116 5.50 12.51 23.01
CA PRO A 116 4.74 11.38 23.56
C PRO A 116 3.31 11.24 23.01
N SER A 117 2.82 12.21 22.22
CA SER A 117 1.50 12.15 21.59
C SER A 117 1.45 11.18 20.43
N LEU A 118 2.60 10.91 19.77
CA LEU A 118 2.68 10.06 18.60
C LEU A 118 2.34 8.61 18.95
N LYS A 119 1.29 8.07 18.33
CA LYS A 119 0.78 6.71 18.60
C LYS A 119 0.88 5.79 17.38
N VAL A 120 0.83 6.35 16.18
CA VAL A 120 0.75 5.58 14.93
C VAL A 120 1.59 6.22 13.82
N ILE A 121 2.30 5.39 13.07
CA ILE A 121 2.95 5.76 11.82
C ILE A 121 2.38 4.86 10.72
N GLY A 122 1.77 5.44 9.70
CA GLY A 122 1.37 4.73 8.48
C GLY A 122 2.31 5.10 7.34
N THR A 123 2.89 4.10 6.67
CA THR A 123 3.68 4.34 5.48
C THR A 123 3.05 3.77 4.22
N ILE A 124 3.02 4.54 3.14
CA ILE A 124 2.62 4.07 1.80
C ILE A 124 3.78 3.34 1.12
N SER A 125 4.25 2.27 1.74
CA SER A 125 5.36 1.45 1.23
C SER A 125 5.31 0.02 1.76
N VAL A 126 5.90 -0.92 1.00
CA VAL A 126 6.09 -2.32 1.44
C VAL A 126 7.33 -2.47 2.30
N GLY A 127 8.45 -1.87 1.86
CA GLY A 127 9.67 -1.80 2.67
C GLY A 127 9.51 -0.72 3.73
N PHE A 128 10.02 -0.96 4.92
CA PHE A 128 9.92 -0.04 6.07
C PHE A 128 11.29 0.21 6.71
N ASP A 129 12.37 0.01 5.95
CA ASP A 129 13.76 0.21 6.41
C ASP A 129 14.07 1.66 6.80
N HIS A 130 13.28 2.62 6.28
CA HIS A 130 13.33 4.04 6.63
C HIS A 130 12.72 4.36 8.01
N ILE A 131 12.11 3.38 8.69
CA ILE A 131 11.48 3.54 10.01
C ILE A 131 12.23 2.71 11.04
N ASP A 132 12.71 3.35 12.11
CA ASP A 132 13.33 2.66 13.25
C ASP A 132 12.27 1.93 14.09
N LEU A 133 11.97 0.69 13.70
CA LEU A 133 10.98 -0.15 14.37
C LEU A 133 11.33 -0.47 15.82
N LYS A 134 12.61 -0.48 16.18
CA LYS A 134 13.04 -0.73 17.56
C LYS A 134 12.60 0.45 18.43
N GLN A 135 12.90 1.66 18.00
CA GLN A 135 12.50 2.89 18.69
C GLN A 135 10.97 3.06 18.74
N CYS A 136 10.27 2.70 17.66
CA CYS A 136 8.80 2.71 17.64
C CYS A 136 8.24 1.75 18.69
N ARG A 137 8.75 0.52 18.75
CA ARG A 137 8.31 -0.50 19.72
C ARG A 137 8.56 -0.07 21.17
N GLU A 138 9.73 0.49 21.47
CA GLU A 138 10.08 0.99 22.80
C GLU A 138 9.13 2.12 23.27
N ARG A 139 8.60 2.92 22.35
CA ARG A 139 7.64 4.01 22.62
C ARG A 139 6.17 3.57 22.55
N GLY A 140 5.89 2.31 22.20
CA GLY A 140 4.51 1.82 21.99
C GLY A 140 3.83 2.38 20.72
N ILE A 141 4.61 2.88 19.76
CA ILE A 141 4.12 3.42 18.49
C ILE A 141 3.82 2.26 17.53
N ARG A 142 2.60 2.20 17.01
CA ARG A 142 2.21 1.20 16.01
C ARG A 142 2.62 1.65 14.61
N VAL A 143 3.15 0.72 13.82
CA VAL A 143 3.56 0.98 12.43
C VAL A 143 2.69 0.17 11.48
N GLY A 144 2.02 0.86 10.56
CA GLY A 144 1.27 0.28 9.44
C GLY A 144 2.02 0.47 8.12
N TYR A 145 1.94 -0.52 7.24
CA TYR A 145 2.58 -0.52 5.93
C TYR A 145 1.65 -1.21 4.92
N THR A 146 1.98 -1.22 3.64
CA THR A 146 1.08 -1.69 2.56
C THR A 146 1.57 -2.98 1.90
N PRO A 147 1.56 -4.15 2.58
CA PRO A 147 1.98 -5.41 1.98
C PRO A 147 1.11 -5.77 0.76
N GLU A 148 1.69 -6.56 -0.14
CA GLU A 148 1.01 -7.29 -1.22
C GLU A 148 0.45 -6.46 -2.39
N VAL A 149 0.08 -5.19 -2.21
CA VAL A 149 -0.57 -4.35 -3.23
C VAL A 149 0.28 -4.01 -4.46
N LEU A 150 1.61 -4.19 -4.39
CA LEU A 150 2.56 -3.79 -5.44
C LEU A 150 3.36 -4.95 -6.03
N THR A 151 3.05 -6.18 -5.62
CA THR A 151 3.81 -7.37 -6.02
C THR A 151 3.76 -7.58 -7.53
N ASP A 152 2.55 -7.59 -8.10
CA ASP A 152 2.34 -7.80 -9.53
C ASP A 152 2.92 -6.66 -10.37
N ALA A 153 2.62 -5.41 -10.00
CA ALA A 153 3.12 -4.24 -10.72
C ALA A 153 4.66 -4.20 -10.77
N THR A 154 5.33 -4.57 -9.67
CA THR A 154 6.80 -4.61 -9.62
C THR A 154 7.36 -5.77 -10.44
N ALA A 155 6.72 -6.95 -10.39
CA ALA A 155 7.10 -8.08 -11.22
C ALA A 155 6.93 -7.77 -12.71
N GLU A 156 5.81 -7.17 -13.12
CA GLU A 156 5.56 -6.74 -14.49
C GLU A 156 6.60 -5.73 -14.98
N LEU A 157 6.91 -4.71 -14.18
CA LEU A 157 7.94 -3.73 -14.51
C LEU A 157 9.32 -4.41 -14.67
N THR A 158 9.63 -5.39 -13.83
CA THR A 158 10.89 -6.13 -13.93
C THR A 158 11.00 -6.90 -15.24
N ILE A 159 9.92 -7.58 -15.65
CA ILE A 159 9.87 -8.29 -16.95
C ILE A 159 9.93 -7.30 -18.12
N ALA A 160 9.25 -6.15 -18.00
CA ALA A 160 9.31 -5.09 -19.02
C ALA A 160 10.74 -4.55 -19.20
N LEU A 161 11.45 -4.28 -18.09
CA LEU A 161 12.85 -3.85 -18.12
C LEU A 161 13.76 -4.93 -18.71
N LEU A 162 13.58 -6.19 -18.31
CA LEU A 162 14.33 -7.32 -18.87
C LEU A 162 14.18 -7.40 -20.39
N LEU A 163 12.95 -7.31 -20.90
CA LEU A 163 12.67 -7.34 -22.34
C LEU A 163 13.19 -6.09 -23.07
N ALA A 164 12.99 -4.91 -22.47
CA ALA A 164 13.45 -3.65 -23.04
C ALA A 164 14.97 -3.64 -23.23
N THR A 165 15.71 -4.13 -22.24
CA THR A 165 17.17 -4.27 -22.32
C THR A 165 17.58 -5.38 -23.28
N ALA A 166 17.01 -6.59 -23.14
CA ALA A 166 17.38 -7.74 -23.99
C ALA A 166 17.14 -7.47 -25.47
N ARG A 167 16.10 -6.70 -25.82
CA ARG A 167 15.74 -6.36 -27.20
C ARG A 167 16.14 -4.96 -27.64
N ARG A 168 16.94 -4.25 -26.85
CA ARG A 168 17.46 -2.90 -27.16
C ARG A 168 16.35 -1.93 -27.56
N LEU A 169 15.22 -2.00 -26.83
CA LEU A 169 13.98 -1.33 -27.19
C LEU A 169 14.10 0.19 -27.15
N LEU A 170 14.86 0.72 -26.18
CA LEU A 170 15.05 2.17 -26.05
C LEU A 170 15.92 2.73 -27.16
N GLU A 171 16.99 2.02 -27.55
CA GLU A 171 17.79 2.40 -28.70
C GLU A 171 16.98 2.29 -29.99
N ALA A 172 16.24 1.20 -30.18
CA ALA A 172 15.35 1.01 -31.32
C ALA A 172 14.33 2.15 -31.46
N ASN A 173 13.71 2.54 -30.34
CA ASN A 173 12.75 3.65 -30.31
C ASN A 173 13.41 4.97 -30.70
N LYS A 174 14.63 5.24 -30.20
CA LYS A 174 15.39 6.43 -30.57
C LYS A 174 15.70 6.45 -32.07
N GLU A 175 16.26 5.37 -32.63
CA GLU A 175 16.62 5.27 -34.04
C GLU A 175 15.39 5.41 -34.97
N ALA A 176 14.23 4.91 -34.54
CA ALA A 176 12.98 5.09 -35.28
C ALA A 176 12.55 6.57 -35.33
N HIS A 177 12.72 7.32 -34.23
CA HIS A 177 12.37 8.74 -34.18
C HIS A 177 13.38 9.65 -34.88
N THR A 178 14.68 9.33 -34.83
CA THR A 178 15.74 10.15 -35.42
C THR A 178 16.01 9.82 -36.89
N GLY A 179 15.26 8.87 -37.47
CA GLY A 179 15.43 8.42 -38.85
C GLY A 179 16.70 7.58 -39.06
N GLY A 180 17.26 7.00 -38.01
CA GLY A 180 18.41 6.09 -38.06
C GLY A 180 18.07 4.72 -38.65
N TRP A 181 16.81 4.29 -38.55
CA TRP A 181 16.34 3.12 -39.28
C TRP A 181 16.19 3.41 -40.78
N LYS A 182 17.01 2.76 -41.62
CA LYS A 182 16.98 2.90 -43.08
C LYS A 182 16.30 1.73 -43.77
N SER A 183 16.68 0.52 -43.40
CA SER A 183 16.14 -0.73 -43.93
C SER A 183 16.40 -1.86 -42.93
N TRP A 184 15.83 -3.04 -43.18
CA TRP A 184 16.20 -4.23 -42.42
C TRP A 184 17.67 -4.60 -42.70
N SER A 185 18.43 -4.90 -41.63
CA SER A 185 19.82 -5.31 -41.72
C SER A 185 20.08 -6.50 -40.80
N PRO A 186 20.79 -7.55 -41.26
CA PRO A 186 20.92 -8.82 -40.53
C PRO A 186 21.48 -8.71 -39.11
N MET A 187 22.40 -7.76 -38.89
CA MET A 187 23.10 -7.59 -37.61
C MET A 187 22.66 -6.34 -36.83
N TRP A 188 21.80 -5.52 -37.43
CA TRP A 188 21.40 -4.26 -36.83
C TRP A 188 20.50 -4.52 -35.62
N MET A 189 20.93 -4.02 -34.46
CA MET A 189 20.20 -4.14 -33.19
C MET A 189 19.86 -5.57 -32.75
N CYS A 190 20.66 -6.57 -33.15
CA CYS A 190 20.55 -7.90 -32.55
C CYS A 190 20.73 -7.81 -31.03
N GLY A 191 19.72 -8.29 -30.32
CA GLY A 191 19.70 -8.39 -28.87
C GLY A 191 19.86 -9.82 -28.39
N THR A 192 19.63 -10.05 -27.10
CA THR A 192 19.64 -11.38 -26.50
C THR A 192 18.23 -11.93 -26.38
N SER A 193 18.11 -13.26 -26.46
CA SER A 193 16.85 -13.98 -26.28
C SER A 193 16.76 -14.52 -24.85
N ILE A 194 15.57 -14.43 -24.25
CA ILE A 194 15.26 -15.12 -22.98
C ILE A 194 15.04 -16.61 -23.21
N LYS A 195 14.53 -17.01 -24.39
CA LYS A 195 14.40 -18.41 -24.72
C LYS A 195 15.76 -19.10 -24.68
N ASN A 196 15.83 -20.24 -24.00
CA ASN A 196 17.04 -21.04 -23.76
C ASN A 196 18.14 -20.33 -22.92
N SER A 197 17.85 -19.19 -22.28
CA SER A 197 18.80 -18.54 -21.38
C SER A 197 18.75 -19.12 -19.96
N VAL A 198 19.74 -18.79 -19.13
CA VAL A 198 19.66 -19.00 -17.68
C VAL A 198 19.28 -17.67 -17.04
N VAL A 199 18.21 -17.66 -16.25
CA VAL A 199 17.75 -16.47 -15.52
C VAL A 199 18.01 -16.66 -14.02
N GLY A 200 18.76 -15.74 -13.43
CA GLY A 200 19.03 -15.72 -11.98
C GLY A 200 18.16 -14.69 -11.25
N ILE A 201 17.53 -15.08 -10.14
CA ILE A 201 16.72 -14.23 -9.27
C ILE A 201 17.38 -14.14 -7.89
N VAL A 202 17.88 -12.96 -7.53
CA VAL A 202 18.44 -12.72 -6.20
C VAL A 202 17.34 -12.16 -5.29
N GLY A 203 16.95 -12.95 -4.29
CA GLY A 203 15.84 -12.64 -3.39
C GLY A 203 14.52 -13.27 -3.84
N PHE A 204 14.22 -14.46 -3.31
CA PHE A 204 13.03 -15.25 -3.68
C PHE A 204 11.84 -15.05 -2.74
N GLY A 205 11.53 -13.77 -2.48
CA GLY A 205 10.32 -13.35 -1.77
C GLY A 205 9.08 -13.30 -2.68
N ARG A 206 8.04 -12.57 -2.26
CA ARG A 206 6.78 -12.41 -3.01
C ARG A 206 7.02 -11.99 -4.47
N ILE A 207 7.81 -10.93 -4.67
CA ILE A 207 8.11 -10.38 -6.02
C ILE A 207 8.95 -11.36 -6.84
N GLY A 208 9.99 -11.96 -6.25
CA GLY A 208 10.85 -12.93 -6.97
C GLY A 208 10.08 -14.16 -7.46
N GLN A 209 9.13 -14.65 -6.67
CA GLN A 209 8.24 -15.74 -7.06
C GLN A 209 7.29 -15.33 -8.20
N GLU A 210 6.72 -14.13 -8.15
CA GLU A 210 5.86 -13.60 -9.22
C GLU A 210 6.62 -13.34 -10.54
N ILE A 211 7.90 -12.95 -10.44
CA ILE A 211 8.81 -12.86 -11.59
C ILE A 211 9.04 -14.25 -12.20
N ALA A 212 9.37 -15.26 -11.37
CA ALA A 212 9.61 -16.62 -11.85
C ALA A 212 8.39 -17.18 -12.61
N LYS A 213 7.19 -17.03 -12.05
CA LYS A 213 5.93 -17.44 -12.70
C LYS A 213 5.76 -16.82 -14.09
N ARG A 214 6.06 -15.52 -14.22
CA ARG A 214 5.95 -14.76 -15.49
C ARG A 214 7.04 -15.10 -16.49
N LEU A 215 8.18 -15.63 -16.05
CA LEU A 215 9.28 -16.03 -16.92
C LEU A 215 9.09 -17.40 -17.57
N VAL A 216 8.34 -18.32 -16.94
CA VAL A 216 8.11 -19.68 -17.46
C VAL A 216 7.63 -19.68 -18.94
N PRO A 217 6.66 -18.85 -19.36
CA PRO A 217 6.20 -18.82 -20.75
C PRO A 217 7.27 -18.37 -21.77
N PHE A 218 8.32 -17.67 -21.33
CA PHE A 218 9.44 -17.25 -22.19
C PHE A 218 10.43 -18.39 -22.49
N LYS A 219 10.25 -19.56 -21.86
CA LYS A 219 11.03 -20.78 -22.08
C LYS A 219 12.54 -20.58 -21.89
N PRO A 220 13.01 -20.00 -20.77
CA PRO A 220 14.42 -20.07 -20.42
C PRO A 220 14.85 -21.54 -20.29
N ALA A 221 16.14 -21.82 -20.48
CA ALA A 221 16.69 -23.14 -20.21
C ALA A 221 16.61 -23.46 -18.71
N GLN A 222 16.87 -22.46 -17.86
CA GLN A 222 16.80 -22.60 -16.42
C GLN A 222 16.38 -21.28 -15.77
N ILE A 223 15.62 -21.37 -14.68
CA ILE A 223 15.40 -20.27 -13.74
C ILE A 223 16.04 -20.70 -12.42
N GLN A 224 17.00 -19.92 -11.95
CA GLN A 224 17.72 -20.14 -10.71
C GLN A 224 17.41 -19.00 -9.75
N PHE A 225 17.41 -19.27 -8.45
CA PHE A 225 17.26 -18.22 -7.46
C PHE A 225 18.18 -18.42 -6.26
N CYS A 226 18.51 -17.31 -5.60
CA CYS A 226 19.22 -17.33 -4.33
C CYS A 226 18.38 -16.63 -3.24
N SER A 227 18.36 -17.21 -2.04
CA SER A 227 17.61 -16.70 -0.89
C SER A 227 18.29 -17.12 0.42
N ARG A 228 18.13 -16.30 1.46
CA ARG A 228 18.67 -16.58 2.81
C ARG A 228 18.03 -17.79 3.49
N SER A 229 16.76 -18.03 3.17
CA SER A 229 15.99 -19.16 3.69
C SER A 229 15.80 -20.20 2.60
N ASP A 230 15.78 -21.47 2.98
CA ASP A 230 15.39 -22.54 2.08
C ASP A 230 13.92 -22.37 1.60
N LYS A 231 13.72 -22.55 0.30
CA LYS A 231 12.44 -22.44 -0.41
C LYS A 231 12.18 -23.63 -1.34
N CYS A 232 12.72 -24.82 -1.03
CA CYS A 232 12.59 -26.03 -1.86
C CYS A 232 11.16 -26.33 -2.35
N LEU A 233 10.13 -26.27 -1.49
CA LEU A 233 8.75 -26.59 -1.92
C LEU A 233 8.25 -25.65 -3.03
N THR A 234 8.45 -24.34 -2.86
CA THR A 234 8.08 -23.35 -3.87
C THR A 234 8.95 -23.45 -5.12
N ALA A 235 10.20 -23.88 -4.96
CA ALA A 235 11.13 -24.12 -6.06
C ALA A 235 10.62 -25.25 -6.97
N GLU A 236 10.21 -26.37 -6.36
CA GLU A 236 9.65 -27.53 -7.06
C GLU A 236 8.34 -27.19 -7.78
N GLU A 237 7.41 -26.51 -7.10
CA GLU A 237 6.12 -26.09 -7.70
C GLU A 237 6.28 -25.22 -8.95
N LEU A 238 7.28 -24.35 -8.97
CA LEU A 238 7.54 -23.43 -10.07
C LEU A 238 8.54 -23.96 -11.10
N GLY A 239 9.14 -25.13 -10.86
CA GLY A 239 10.18 -25.69 -11.72
C GLY A 239 11.45 -24.83 -11.77
N VAL A 240 11.82 -24.22 -10.65
CA VAL A 240 12.99 -23.34 -10.53
C VAL A 240 13.99 -23.92 -9.52
N THR A 241 15.27 -23.58 -9.66
CA THR A 241 16.34 -24.19 -8.86
C THR A 241 16.91 -23.20 -7.84
N GLN A 242 16.94 -23.58 -6.56
CA GLN A 242 17.68 -22.81 -5.56
C GLN A 242 19.19 -23.06 -5.71
N ILE A 243 19.98 -21.99 -5.73
CA ILE A 243 21.45 -22.05 -5.73
C ILE A 243 22.01 -21.40 -4.45
N PRO A 244 23.17 -21.87 -3.95
CA PRO A 244 23.84 -21.23 -2.82
C PRO A 244 24.29 -19.80 -3.18
N PHE A 245 24.48 -18.99 -2.14
CA PHE A 245 24.99 -17.62 -2.25
C PHE A 245 26.51 -17.61 -2.51
#